data_AF-A0A1J5WHU7-F1
#
_entry.id   AF-A0A1J5WHU7-F1
#
_cell.length_a   1.000
_cell.length_b   1.000
_cell.length_c   1.000
_cell.angle_alpha   90.00
_cell.angle_beta   90.00
_cell.angle_gamma   90.00
#
_symmetry.space_group_name_H-M   'P 1'
#
loop_
_entity.id
_entity.type
_entity.pdbx_description
1 polymer ?
#
loop_
_entity_poly.entity_id
_entity_poly.type
_entity_poly.pdbx_seq_one_letter_code
_entity_poly.pdbx_strand_id
1 'polypeptide(L)'
;MEDTTEDEHRWKKKRSRTALLFDPVSAEENAAALKKKMRETITKDRENIQKRIPGVLRMKLLPSVVEQLEKRPTQEIFLDANILEEIRIWLEPLGVCLTFPCPELRDTLLRLLFSMPIQVDHLRESGVGKIVMFYSRTKTGQFSETKKHAKRLMKKWIQEMFQE
;
A
#
# COMPACT_ATOMS: atom_id res chain seq x y z
N MET A 1 41.43 20.42 16.93
CA MET A 1 40.59 19.27 17.32
C MET A 1 39.34 19.87 17.93
N GLU A 2 38.41 20.28 17.09
CA GLU A 2 37.18 20.93 17.53
C GLU A 2 36.00 20.24 16.84
N ASP A 3 35.07 19.88 17.72
CA ASP A 3 33.63 19.86 17.52
C ASP A 3 33.02 18.77 16.61
N THR A 4 32.88 17.58 17.18
CA THR A 4 31.91 16.57 16.72
C THR A 4 30.65 16.53 17.60
N THR A 5 30.53 17.42 18.59
CA THR A 5 29.48 17.39 19.61
C THR A 5 28.26 18.22 19.25
N GLU A 6 28.42 19.34 18.54
CA GLU A 6 27.28 20.20 18.16
C GLU A 6 26.34 19.55 17.13
N ASP A 7 26.91 18.86 16.14
CA ASP A 7 26.13 18.12 15.14
C ASP A 7 25.33 16.98 15.77
N GLU A 8 25.86 16.38 16.84
CA GLU A 8 25.18 15.33 17.60
C GLU A 8 23.97 15.82 18.44
N HIS A 9 23.91 17.09 18.80
CA HIS A 9 22.74 17.62 19.51
C HIS A 9 21.63 18.08 18.55
N ARG A 10 22.00 18.46 17.32
CA ARG A 10 21.07 18.93 16.28
C ARG A 10 20.21 17.80 15.69
N TRP A 11 20.77 16.61 15.45
CA TRP A 11 19.99 15.46 14.95
C TRP A 11 19.01 14.89 15.99
N LYS A 12 19.40 14.86 17.28
CA LYS A 12 18.53 14.43 18.38
C LYS A 12 17.33 15.36 18.57
N LYS A 13 17.52 16.68 18.46
CA LYS A 13 16.42 17.68 18.50
C LYS A 13 15.48 17.59 17.31
N LYS A 14 15.98 17.32 16.09
CA LYS A 14 15.13 17.15 14.89
C LYS A 14 14.24 15.91 15.00
N ARG A 15 14.78 14.78 15.47
CA ARG A 15 13.99 13.55 15.70
C ARG A 15 12.91 13.74 16.79
N SER A 16 13.21 14.50 17.83
CA SER A 16 12.28 14.76 18.94
C SER A 16 11.11 15.70 18.55
N ARG A 17 11.33 16.70 17.69
CA ARG A 17 10.25 17.60 17.23
C ARG A 17 9.23 16.91 16.31
N THR A 18 9.67 15.96 15.49
CA THR A 18 8.75 15.22 14.61
C THR A 18 7.86 14.24 15.38
N ALA A 19 8.35 13.66 16.48
CA ALA A 19 7.56 12.78 17.35
C ALA A 19 6.45 13.53 18.12
N LEU A 20 6.65 14.81 18.43
CA LEU A 20 5.64 15.65 19.10
C LEU A 20 4.50 16.14 18.19
N LEU A 21 4.60 15.91 16.87
CA LEU A 21 3.57 16.27 15.88
C LEU A 21 2.75 15.06 15.42
N PHE A 22 3.09 13.86 15.86
CA PHE A 22 2.35 12.65 15.54
C PHE A 22 1.25 12.43 16.57
N ASP A 23 0.02 12.68 16.17
CA ASP A 23 -1.17 12.36 16.96
C ASP A 23 -1.73 11.00 16.50
N PRO A 24 -1.61 9.94 17.32
CA PRO A 24 -2.09 8.61 16.95
C PRO A 24 -3.60 8.57 16.73
N VAL A 25 -4.39 9.36 17.47
CA VAL A 25 -5.85 9.40 17.33
C VAL A 25 -6.21 10.00 15.96
N SER A 26 -5.58 11.11 15.60
CA SER A 26 -5.75 11.70 14.27
C SER A 26 -5.29 10.74 13.16
N ALA A 27 -4.23 9.97 13.36
CA ALA A 27 -3.76 8.99 12.39
C ALA A 27 -4.74 7.82 12.18
N GLU A 28 -5.39 7.33 13.24
CA GLU A 28 -6.45 6.31 13.17
C GLU A 28 -7.69 6.82 12.42
N GLU A 29 -8.13 8.05 12.72
CA GLU A 29 -9.23 8.71 11.98
C GLU A 29 -8.90 8.86 10.50
N ASN A 30 -7.66 9.26 10.19
CA ASN A 30 -7.16 9.36 8.82
C ASN A 30 -7.14 8.00 8.12
N ALA A 31 -6.76 6.93 8.83
CA ALA A 31 -6.79 5.56 8.30
C ALA A 31 -8.21 5.12 7.97
N ALA A 32 -9.16 5.33 8.88
CA ALA A 32 -10.57 5.02 8.65
C ALA A 32 -11.15 5.81 7.46
N ALA A 33 -10.83 7.11 7.39
CA ALA A 33 -11.25 7.97 6.29
C ALA A 33 -10.66 7.52 4.94
N LEU A 34 -9.38 7.14 4.91
CA LEU A 34 -8.72 6.66 3.69
C LEU A 34 -9.34 5.33 3.22
N LYS A 35 -9.57 4.38 4.11
CA LYS A 35 -10.26 3.11 3.79
C LYS A 35 -11.63 3.36 3.17
N LYS A 36 -12.44 4.21 3.81
CA LYS A 36 -13.77 4.59 3.30
C LYS A 36 -13.67 5.19 1.90
N LYS A 37 -12.73 6.13 1.69
CA LYS A 37 -12.50 6.77 0.40
C LYS A 37 -12.06 5.76 -0.67
N MET A 38 -11.21 4.80 -0.33
CA MET A 38 -10.78 3.74 -1.25
C MET A 38 -11.94 2.83 -1.66
N ARG A 39 -12.82 2.46 -0.73
CA ARG A 39 -14.03 1.65 -1.01
C ARG A 39 -15.01 2.41 -1.89
N GLU A 40 -15.34 3.65 -1.53
CA GLU A 40 -16.25 4.50 -2.32
C GLU A 40 -15.76 4.70 -3.75
N THR A 41 -14.45 4.85 -3.93
CA THR A 41 -13.83 5.02 -5.25
C THR A 41 -14.07 3.79 -6.15
N ILE A 42 -13.99 2.59 -5.60
CA ILE A 42 -14.29 1.35 -6.33
C ILE A 42 -15.77 1.29 -6.70
N THR A 43 -16.66 1.60 -5.75
CA THR A 43 -18.11 1.61 -6.00
C THR A 43 -18.45 2.57 -7.12
N LYS A 44 -17.92 3.79 -7.08
CA LYS A 44 -18.12 4.81 -8.13
C LYS A 44 -17.50 4.39 -9.47
N ASP A 45 -16.31 3.78 -9.47
CA ASP A 45 -15.72 3.25 -10.71
C ASP A 45 -16.61 2.13 -11.32
N ARG A 46 -17.19 1.25 -10.49
CA ARG A 46 -18.14 0.22 -10.94
C ARG A 46 -19.41 0.83 -11.53
N GLU A 47 -20.00 1.82 -10.86
CA GLU A 47 -21.16 2.55 -11.37
C GLU A 47 -20.86 3.27 -12.69
N ASN A 48 -19.69 3.91 -12.80
CA ASN A 48 -19.24 4.55 -14.03
C ASN A 48 -19.13 3.53 -15.16
N ILE A 49 -18.49 2.38 -14.92
CA ILE A 49 -18.37 1.31 -15.92
C ILE A 49 -19.76 0.83 -16.35
N GLN A 50 -20.70 0.63 -15.42
CA GLN A 50 -22.08 0.25 -15.72
C GLN A 50 -22.79 1.30 -16.59
N LYS A 51 -22.51 2.59 -16.37
CA LYS A 51 -22.99 3.72 -17.17
C LYS A 51 -22.20 3.94 -18.47
N ARG A 52 -21.25 3.05 -18.82
CA ARG A 52 -20.32 3.18 -19.96
C ARG A 52 -19.41 4.41 -19.90
N ILE A 53 -19.13 4.89 -18.70
CA ILE A 53 -18.19 5.99 -18.40
C ILE A 53 -16.86 5.36 -17.94
N PRO A 54 -15.69 5.88 -18.37
CA PRO A 54 -14.40 5.39 -17.89
C PRO A 54 -14.23 5.52 -16.36
N GLY A 55 -13.96 4.40 -15.68
CA GLY A 55 -13.63 4.36 -14.25
C GLY A 55 -12.18 4.76 -13.98
N VAL A 56 -11.90 6.06 -13.89
CA VAL A 56 -10.56 6.64 -13.67
C VAL A 56 -10.31 7.09 -12.22
N LEU A 57 -11.27 6.90 -11.32
CA LEU A 57 -11.19 7.50 -9.98
C LEU A 57 -10.10 6.86 -9.13
N ARG A 58 -9.86 5.54 -9.25
CA ARG A 58 -8.74 4.87 -8.59
C ARG A 58 -7.38 5.46 -8.97
N MET A 59 -7.19 5.76 -10.25
CA MET A 59 -5.95 6.39 -10.74
C MET A 59 -5.76 7.79 -10.16
N LYS A 60 -6.84 8.58 -10.06
CA LYS A 60 -6.78 9.92 -9.46
C LYS A 60 -6.46 9.88 -7.97
N LEU A 61 -6.92 8.85 -7.25
CA LEU A 61 -6.71 8.72 -5.82
C LEU A 61 -5.35 8.08 -5.46
N LEU A 62 -4.74 7.32 -6.38
CA LEU A 62 -3.50 6.57 -6.15
C LEU A 62 -2.34 7.41 -5.57
N PRO A 63 -2.00 8.61 -6.07
CA PRO A 63 -0.87 9.39 -5.53
C PRO A 63 -1.09 9.76 -4.05
N SER A 64 -2.32 10.13 -3.69
CA SER A 64 -2.68 10.50 -2.31
C SER A 64 -2.66 9.31 -1.35
N VAL A 65 -2.97 8.11 -1.84
CA VAL A 65 -2.87 6.85 -1.08
C VAL A 65 -1.41 6.50 -0.82
N VAL A 66 -0.57 6.58 -1.86
CA VAL A 66 0.88 6.30 -1.76
C VAL A 66 1.54 7.25 -0.77
N GLU A 67 1.31 8.56 -0.89
CA GLU A 67 1.90 9.56 0.00
C GLU A 67 1.58 9.33 1.49
N GLN A 68 0.35 8.89 1.78
CA GLN A 68 -0.07 8.60 3.17
C GLN A 68 0.56 7.31 3.69
N LEU A 69 0.63 6.27 2.85
CA LEU A 69 1.14 4.95 3.23
C LEU A 69 2.68 4.86 3.22
N GLU A 70 3.38 5.79 2.58
CA GLU A 70 4.85 5.88 2.63
C GLU A 70 5.38 6.48 3.95
N LYS A 71 4.54 7.19 4.71
CA LYS A 71 4.92 7.81 5.97
C LYS A 71 5.13 6.74 7.04
N ARG A 72 6.40 6.47 7.39
CA ARG A 72 6.80 5.47 8.40
C ARG A 72 6.00 5.49 9.71
N PRO A 73 5.77 6.62 10.40
CA PRO A 73 5.10 6.58 11.71
C PRO A 73 3.62 6.19 11.60
N THR A 74 2.96 6.43 10.46
CA THR A 74 1.57 6.05 10.25
C THR A 74 1.43 4.62 9.74
N GLN A 75 2.49 3.98 9.24
CA GLN A 75 2.42 2.66 8.60
C GLN A 75 1.84 1.58 9.52
N GLU A 76 2.28 1.54 10.78
CA GLU A 76 1.77 0.56 11.76
C GLU A 76 0.27 0.76 12.00
N ILE A 77 -0.17 2.01 12.24
CA ILE A 77 -1.60 2.33 12.42
C ILE A 77 -2.44 1.94 11.20
N PHE A 78 -1.92 2.17 9.98
CA PHE A 78 -2.62 1.75 8.76
C PHE A 78 -2.70 0.23 8.63
N LEU A 79 -1.68 -0.50 9.07
CA LEU A 79 -1.65 -1.97 9.07
C LEU A 79 -2.64 -2.54 10.09
N ASP A 80 -2.67 -1.98 11.32
CA ASP A 80 -3.64 -2.33 12.36
C ASP A 80 -5.08 -2.05 11.92
N ALA A 81 -5.28 -0.97 11.16
CA ALA A 81 -6.56 -0.66 10.54
C ALA A 81 -6.92 -1.61 9.36
N ASN A 82 -6.09 -2.60 9.02
CA ASN A 82 -6.28 -3.53 7.90
C ASN A 82 -6.48 -2.84 6.53
N ILE A 83 -5.68 -1.81 6.21
CA ILE A 83 -5.70 -1.14 4.90
C ILE A 83 -5.35 -2.07 3.72
N LEU A 84 -4.66 -3.17 4.03
CA LEU A 84 -4.20 -4.14 3.03
C LEU A 84 -5.38 -4.84 2.35
N GLU A 85 -6.53 -4.97 3.02
CA GLU A 85 -7.77 -5.47 2.41
C GLU A 85 -8.21 -4.57 1.24
N GLU A 86 -8.20 -3.24 1.42
CA GLU A 86 -8.55 -2.29 0.35
C GLU A 86 -7.56 -2.35 -0.80
N ILE A 87 -6.25 -2.48 -0.52
CA ILE A 87 -5.22 -2.65 -1.55
C ILE A 87 -5.45 -3.95 -2.34
N ARG A 88 -5.81 -5.04 -1.65
CA ARG A 88 -6.19 -6.30 -2.31
C ARG A 88 -7.36 -6.08 -3.26
N ILE A 89 -8.44 -5.43 -2.82
CA ILE A 89 -9.62 -5.19 -3.66
C ILE A 89 -9.26 -4.32 -4.88
N TRP A 90 -8.35 -3.35 -4.72
CA TRP A 90 -7.85 -2.51 -5.82
C TRP A 90 -7.07 -3.30 -6.87
N LEU A 91 -6.37 -4.35 -6.43
CA LEU A 91 -5.57 -5.25 -7.26
C LEU A 91 -6.40 -6.38 -7.88
N GLU A 92 -7.61 -6.66 -7.39
CA GLU A 92 -8.51 -7.67 -7.95
C GLU A 92 -9.12 -7.19 -9.28
N PRO A 93 -9.27 -8.08 -10.28
CA PRO A 93 -9.94 -7.74 -11.53
C PRO A 93 -11.41 -7.40 -11.26
N LEU A 94 -11.88 -6.26 -11.77
CA LEU A 94 -13.28 -5.88 -11.68
C LEU A 94 -14.11 -6.75 -12.65
N GLY A 95 -14.94 -7.64 -12.12
CA GLY A 95 -15.53 -8.77 -12.86
C GLY A 95 -16.21 -8.51 -14.21
N VAL A 96 -16.67 -7.30 -14.53
CA VAL A 96 -17.44 -7.02 -15.76
C VAL A 96 -16.58 -6.63 -16.96
N CYS A 97 -15.37 -6.16 -16.73
CA CYS A 97 -14.38 -5.96 -17.77
C CYS A 97 -13.11 -6.60 -17.22
N LEU A 98 -12.66 -7.71 -17.80
CA LEU A 98 -11.38 -8.36 -17.50
C LEU A 98 -10.16 -7.45 -17.79
N THR A 99 -10.35 -6.12 -17.78
CA THR A 99 -9.32 -5.12 -17.77
C THR A 99 -8.67 -5.15 -16.39
N PHE A 100 -7.52 -5.80 -16.36
CA PHE A 100 -6.60 -5.64 -15.25
C PHE A 100 -6.36 -4.15 -15.00
N PRO A 101 -6.16 -3.75 -13.73
CA PRO A 101 -5.77 -2.38 -13.45
C PRO A 101 -4.52 -2.03 -14.28
N CYS A 102 -4.43 -0.76 -14.68
CA CYS A 102 -3.31 -0.25 -15.47
C CYS A 102 -1.97 -0.73 -14.88
N PRO A 103 -0.97 -1.08 -15.71
CA PRO A 103 0.36 -1.49 -15.23
C PRO A 103 0.91 -0.56 -14.15
N GLU A 104 0.74 0.76 -14.34
CA GLU A 104 1.14 1.80 -13.39
C GLU A 104 0.52 1.62 -11.99
N LEU A 105 -0.79 1.33 -11.91
CA LEU A 105 -1.46 1.13 -10.62
C LEU A 105 -0.89 -0.09 -9.90
N ARG A 106 -0.70 -1.20 -10.63
CA ARG A 106 -0.21 -2.45 -10.05
C ARG A 106 1.23 -2.34 -9.58
N ASP A 107 2.10 -1.78 -10.41
CA ASP A 107 3.51 -1.65 -10.07
C ASP A 107 3.71 -0.68 -8.90
N THR A 108 2.93 0.40 -8.84
CA THR A 108 2.95 1.34 -7.72
C THR A 108 2.50 0.69 -6.42
N LEU A 109 1.36 -0.03 -6.43
CA LEU A 109 0.89 -0.74 -5.22
C LEU A 109 1.85 -1.86 -4.79
N LEU A 110 2.42 -2.63 -5.71
CA LEU A 110 3.39 -3.67 -5.37
C LEU A 110 4.69 -3.10 -4.79
N ARG A 111 5.15 -1.94 -5.27
CA ARG A 111 6.30 -1.23 -4.69
C ARG A 111 5.99 -0.69 -3.30
N LEU A 112 4.78 -0.14 -3.09
CA LEU A 112 4.33 0.32 -1.79
C LEU A 112 4.33 -0.83 -0.77
N LEU A 113 3.73 -1.98 -1.13
CA LEU A 113 3.73 -3.18 -0.28
C LEU A 113 5.14 -3.68 0.04
N PHE A 114 6.11 -3.49 -0.86
CA PHE A 114 7.50 -3.85 -0.60
C PHE A 114 8.17 -2.95 0.44
N SER A 115 7.77 -1.67 0.52
CA SER A 115 8.32 -0.70 1.47
C SER A 115 7.72 -0.80 2.87
N MET A 116 6.53 -1.37 3.03
CA MET A 116 5.84 -1.44 4.32
C MET A 116 6.37 -2.60 5.20
N PRO A 117 6.35 -2.45 6.54
CA PRO A 117 6.70 -3.50 7.49
C PRO A 117 5.53 -4.50 7.69
N ILE A 118 5.26 -5.31 6.67
CA ILE A 118 4.13 -6.26 6.68
C ILE A 118 4.54 -7.58 7.37
N GLN A 119 3.84 -7.95 8.44
CA GLN A 119 4.00 -9.23 9.16
C GLN A 119 2.98 -10.30 8.72
N VAL A 120 3.16 -11.53 9.21
CA VAL A 120 2.33 -12.70 8.87
C VAL A 120 0.86 -12.52 9.23
N ASP A 121 0.55 -11.91 10.37
CA ASP A 121 -0.82 -11.69 10.81
C ASP A 121 -1.58 -10.74 9.87
N HIS A 122 -0.95 -9.63 9.48
CA HIS A 122 -1.49 -8.71 8.48
C HIS A 122 -1.77 -9.39 7.12
N LEU A 123 -0.93 -10.33 6.70
CA LEU A 123 -1.15 -11.10 5.46
C LEU A 123 -2.32 -12.06 5.58
N ARG A 124 -2.50 -12.67 6.76
CA ARG A 124 -3.60 -13.61 7.05
C ARG A 124 -4.94 -12.89 7.09
N GLU A 125 -5.01 -11.73 7.74
CA GLU A 125 -6.23 -10.94 7.89
C GLU A 125 -6.68 -10.31 6.57
N SER A 126 -5.76 -9.69 5.83
CA SER A 126 -6.08 -8.99 4.58
C SER A 126 -6.30 -9.91 3.39
N GLY A 127 -5.66 -11.09 3.40
CA GLY A 127 -5.63 -12.01 2.27
C GLY A 127 -4.87 -11.49 1.04
N VAL A 128 -4.10 -10.39 1.16
CA VAL A 128 -3.36 -9.78 0.02
C VAL A 128 -2.34 -10.74 -0.59
N GLY A 129 -1.81 -11.69 0.19
CA GLY A 129 -0.90 -12.72 -0.33
C GLY A 129 -1.47 -13.54 -1.49
N LYS A 130 -2.79 -13.80 -1.50
CA LYS A 130 -3.45 -14.58 -2.56
C LYS A 130 -3.40 -13.85 -3.90
N ILE A 131 -3.69 -12.54 -3.91
CA ILE A 131 -3.68 -11.74 -5.15
C ILE A 131 -2.26 -11.51 -5.65
N VAL A 132 -1.29 -11.31 -4.76
CA VAL A 132 0.13 -11.20 -5.15
C VAL A 132 0.65 -12.52 -5.73
N MET A 133 0.25 -13.66 -5.16
CA MET A 133 0.56 -14.98 -5.72
C MET A 133 -0.09 -15.18 -7.10
N PHE A 134 -1.31 -14.69 -7.31
CA PHE A 134 -1.94 -14.71 -8.63
C PHE A 134 -1.10 -13.93 -9.66
N TYR A 135 -0.64 -12.73 -9.33
CA TYR A 135 0.23 -11.93 -10.22
C TYR A 135 1.58 -12.60 -10.48
N SER A 136 2.17 -13.29 -9.49
CA SER A 136 3.45 -13.98 -9.66
C SER A 136 3.37 -15.20 -10.60
N ARG A 137 2.20 -15.84 -10.67
CA ARG A 137 1.93 -17.03 -11.51
C ARG A 137 1.42 -16.70 -12.90
N THR A 138 0.97 -15.47 -13.13
CA THR A 138 0.39 -15.08 -14.42
C THR A 138 1.43 -15.17 -15.55
N LYS A 139 1.03 -15.73 -16.69
CA LYS A 139 1.89 -15.98 -17.86
C LYS A 139 1.80 -14.89 -18.95
N THR A 140 0.87 -13.95 -18.82
CA THR A 140 0.63 -12.88 -19.79
C THR A 140 1.83 -11.92 -19.86
N GLY A 141 2.34 -11.68 -21.07
CA GLY A 141 3.51 -10.81 -21.32
C GLY A 141 3.33 -9.37 -20.83
N GLN A 142 2.09 -8.84 -20.85
CA GLN A 142 1.76 -7.52 -20.30
C GLN A 142 2.10 -7.35 -18.80
N PHE A 143 2.37 -8.44 -18.08
CA PHE A 143 2.62 -8.42 -16.63
C PHE A 143 4.06 -8.78 -16.26
N SER A 144 5.01 -8.70 -17.20
CA SER A 144 6.42 -9.07 -16.95
C SER A 144 7.00 -8.34 -15.73
N GLU A 145 6.87 -7.01 -15.66
CA GLU A 145 7.41 -6.22 -14.54
C GLU A 145 6.63 -6.44 -13.24
N THR A 146 5.29 -6.39 -13.31
CA THR A 146 4.41 -6.71 -12.18
C THR A 146 4.72 -8.09 -11.59
N LYS A 147 5.02 -9.08 -12.43
CA LYS A 147 5.40 -10.44 -12.01
C LYS A 147 6.76 -10.45 -11.30
N LYS A 148 7.75 -9.70 -11.78
CA LYS A 148 9.05 -9.55 -11.09
C LYS A 148 8.86 -8.92 -9.71
N HIS A 149 8.07 -7.85 -9.61
CA HIS A 149 7.75 -7.20 -8.34
C HIS A 149 7.03 -8.17 -7.39
N ALA A 150 5.99 -8.87 -7.86
CA ALA A 150 5.24 -9.83 -7.07
C ALA A 150 6.12 -10.99 -6.58
N LYS A 151 7.01 -11.54 -7.42
CA LYS A 151 7.94 -12.60 -7.01
C LYS A 151 8.92 -12.13 -5.93
N ARG A 152 9.48 -10.92 -6.07
CA ARG A 152 10.37 -10.33 -5.06
C ARG A 152 9.65 -10.12 -3.74
N LEU A 153 8.42 -9.61 -3.80
CA LEU A 153 7.58 -9.37 -2.63
C LEU A 153 7.24 -10.69 -1.90
N MET A 154 6.83 -11.72 -2.65
CA MET A 154 6.58 -13.06 -2.09
C MET A 154 7.83 -13.63 -1.42
N LYS A 155 8.99 -13.52 -2.07
CA LYS A 155 10.26 -13.99 -1.49
C LYS A 155 10.57 -13.27 -0.18
N LYS A 156 10.41 -11.94 -0.14
CA LYS A 156 10.59 -11.13 1.07
C LYS A 156 9.68 -11.66 2.18
N TRP A 157 8.37 -11.73 1.95
CA TRP A 157 7.44 -12.18 2.97
C TRP A 157 7.74 -13.58 3.48
N ILE A 158 8.04 -14.53 2.58
CA ILE A 158 8.43 -15.90 2.96
C ILE A 158 9.69 -15.88 3.85
N GLN A 159 10.69 -15.06 3.51
CA GLN A 159 11.90 -14.93 4.33
C GLN A 159 11.58 -14.40 5.72
N GLU A 160 10.78 -13.33 5.83
CA GLU A 160 10.35 -12.78 7.12
C GLU A 160 9.59 -13.83 7.96
N MET A 161 8.73 -14.66 7.33
CA MET A 161 8.00 -15.73 8.05
C MET A 161 8.90 -16.78 8.70
N PHE A 162 10.10 -17.00 8.15
CA PHE A 162 11.05 -18.00 8.64
C PHE A 162 12.12 -17.40 9.55
N GLN A 163 12.14 -16.07 9.73
CA GLN A 163 13.09 -15.37 10.59
C GLN A 163 12.53 -15.05 11.98
N GLU A 164 11.23 -15.25 12.21
CA GLU A 164 10.56 -15.29 13.52
C GLU A 164 10.56 -16.72 14.10
#